data_AF-A0A5B7CPF7-F1
#
_entry.id   AF-A0A5B7CPF7-F1
#
_cell.length_a   1.000
_cell.length_b   1.000
_cell.length_c   1.000
_cell.angle_alpha   90.00
_cell.angle_beta   90.00
_cell.angle_gamma   90.00
#
_symmetry.space_group_name_H-M   'P 1'
#
loop_
_entity.id
_entity.type
_entity.pdbx_description
1 polymer ?
#
loop_
_entity_poly.entity_id
_entity_poly.type
_entity_poly.pdbx_seq_one_letter_code
_entity_poly.pdbx_strand_id
1 'polypeptide(L)'
;MKKSHHTTTFHKPHLTTHCLATQDEELRHRVVNRESHDDDLVLSSMAQSAFETAEELVHKVWEEVSSWKTQPFSKLPKWLQDNDYLHHWHRLDYCGIALLIMGSFVPWLYYGFYCDFQPKLIYLTAVVLLGITTIVVSLWEKFSTPTFRPLRAAVFLTFGLSGIIPAVHYTLIEGFDYAISRASMGWLILMGALYVIGALLYAVRVPERFFPGKCDLWFQSHQIFHILVIAAAFVHYHGISEMAMYRLTHGDCSAEDLAAMETKDLL
;
A
#
# COMPACT_ATOMS: atom_id res chain seq x y z
N MET A 1 -73.21 -14.68 -56.70
CA MET A 1 -72.75 -15.06 -55.33
C MET A 1 -71.29 -15.52 -55.43
N LYS A 2 -70.36 -14.81 -54.75
CA LYS A 2 -69.01 -15.23 -54.26
C LYS A 2 -68.01 -15.89 -55.25
N LYS A 3 -66.71 -15.60 -55.26
CA LYS A 3 -65.83 -14.69 -54.49
C LYS A 3 -64.49 -14.58 -55.24
N SER A 4 -63.88 -13.39 -55.17
CA SER A 4 -62.59 -12.99 -55.72
C SER A 4 -61.39 -13.75 -55.12
N HIS A 5 -60.37 -13.94 -55.96
CA HIS A 5 -59.01 -14.33 -55.58
C HIS A 5 -58.36 -13.32 -54.62
N HIS A 6 -57.57 -13.82 -53.67
CA HIS A 6 -56.44 -13.10 -53.07
C HIS A 6 -55.38 -14.10 -52.62
N THR A 7 -54.25 -14.13 -53.31
CA THR A 7 -53.02 -14.81 -52.89
C THR A 7 -52.17 -13.78 -52.17
N THR A 8 -51.95 -13.96 -50.87
CA THR A 8 -51.16 -13.04 -50.04
C THR A 8 -49.70 -13.52 -49.99
N THR A 9 -48.79 -12.82 -50.65
CA THR A 9 -47.34 -13.01 -50.53
C THR A 9 -46.84 -12.40 -49.22
N PHE A 10 -46.26 -13.22 -48.35
CA PHE A 10 -45.58 -12.79 -47.12
C PHE A 10 -44.20 -12.20 -47.47
N HIS A 11 -44.06 -10.88 -47.40
CA HIS A 11 -42.76 -10.22 -47.45
C HIS A 11 -42.10 -10.32 -46.07
N LYS A 12 -40.94 -10.98 -45.97
CA LYS A 12 -40.05 -10.86 -44.81
C LYS A 12 -39.46 -9.44 -44.79
N PRO A 13 -39.56 -8.67 -43.69
CA PRO A 13 -38.85 -7.39 -43.59
C PRO A 13 -37.36 -7.67 -43.37
N HIS A 14 -36.53 -7.08 -44.23
CA HIS A 14 -35.07 -7.24 -44.24
C HIS A 14 -34.35 -6.15 -43.42
N LEU A 15 -34.97 -5.67 -42.33
CA LEU A 15 -34.54 -4.45 -41.64
C LEU A 15 -34.53 -4.62 -40.12
N THR A 16 -33.57 -5.37 -39.57
CA THR A 16 -33.38 -5.40 -38.10
C THR A 16 -32.00 -5.81 -37.60
N THR A 17 -30.98 -6.00 -38.45
CA THR A 17 -29.66 -6.40 -37.94
C THR A 17 -28.81 -5.20 -37.48
N HIS A 18 -28.94 -4.05 -38.16
CA HIS A 18 -28.07 -2.89 -37.91
C HIS A 18 -28.49 -2.06 -36.68
N CYS A 19 -29.79 -1.91 -36.41
CA CYS A 19 -30.28 -1.22 -35.19
C CYS A 19 -30.07 -2.03 -33.91
N LEU A 20 -30.15 -3.37 -33.99
CA LEU A 20 -29.93 -4.24 -32.83
C LEU A 20 -28.45 -4.25 -32.43
N ALA A 21 -27.53 -4.23 -33.40
CA ALA A 21 -26.10 -4.11 -33.12
C ALA A 21 -25.76 -2.79 -32.42
N THR A 22 -26.32 -1.66 -32.88
CA THR A 22 -26.08 -0.34 -32.25
C THR A 22 -26.69 -0.23 -30.86
N GLN A 23 -27.85 -0.86 -30.60
CA GLN A 23 -28.44 -0.90 -29.27
C GLN A 23 -27.66 -1.81 -28.31
N ASP A 24 -27.16 -2.95 -28.78
CA ASP A 24 -26.32 -3.85 -27.97
C ASP A 24 -25.00 -3.16 -27.58
N GLU A 25 -24.41 -2.41 -28.51
CA GLU A 25 -23.17 -1.66 -28.29
C GLU A 25 -23.37 -0.49 -27.33
N GLU A 26 -24.47 0.27 -27.44
CA GLU A 26 -24.81 1.36 -26.51
C GLU A 26 -25.17 0.82 -25.10
N LEU A 27 -25.85 -0.33 -25.03
CA LEU A 27 -26.17 -0.98 -23.76
C LEU A 27 -24.90 -1.51 -23.08
N ARG A 28 -24.00 -2.14 -23.85
CA ARG A 28 -22.67 -2.55 -23.35
C ARG A 28 -21.88 -1.35 -22.85
N HIS A 29 -21.86 -0.25 -23.59
CA HIS A 29 -21.15 0.96 -23.16
C HIS A 29 -21.72 1.55 -21.87
N ARG A 30 -23.04 1.51 -21.69
CA ARG A 30 -23.71 1.94 -20.45
C ARG A 30 -23.47 0.98 -19.28
N VAL A 31 -23.41 -0.32 -19.53
CA VAL A 31 -23.09 -1.33 -18.49
C VAL A 31 -21.64 -1.17 -18.05
N VAL A 32 -20.69 -1.08 -18.98
CA VAL A 32 -19.27 -0.85 -18.68
C VAL A 32 -19.03 0.48 -17.96
N ASN A 33 -19.69 1.57 -18.39
CA ASN A 33 -19.60 2.85 -17.69
C ASN A 33 -20.22 2.81 -16.29
N ARG A 34 -21.24 2.00 -16.07
CA ARG A 34 -21.87 1.85 -14.75
C ARG A 34 -20.99 1.02 -13.81
N GLU A 35 -20.43 -0.07 -14.32
CA GLU A 35 -19.55 -0.97 -13.57
C GLU A 35 -18.25 -0.25 -13.15
N SER A 36 -17.62 0.48 -14.08
CA SER A 36 -16.46 1.34 -13.77
C SER A 36 -16.77 2.44 -12.74
N HIS A 37 -17.94 3.08 -12.85
CA HIS A 37 -18.34 4.11 -11.88
C HIS A 37 -18.63 3.53 -10.48
N ASP A 38 -19.20 2.32 -10.42
CA ASP A 38 -19.45 1.60 -9.17
C ASP A 38 -18.11 1.19 -8.51
N ASP A 39 -17.12 0.75 -9.28
CA ASP A 39 -15.77 0.40 -8.79
C ASP A 39 -15.01 1.62 -8.24
N ASP A 40 -15.05 2.76 -8.95
CA ASP A 40 -14.43 4.01 -8.49
C ASP A 40 -15.03 4.50 -7.17
N LEU A 41 -16.36 4.39 -7.03
CA LEU A 41 -17.08 4.75 -5.81
C LEU A 41 -16.66 3.84 -4.65
N VAL A 42 -16.56 2.53 -4.90
CA VAL A 42 -16.11 1.55 -3.90
C VAL A 42 -14.69 1.87 -3.46
N LEU A 43 -13.76 2.12 -4.38
CA LEU A 43 -12.37 2.42 -4.04
C LEU A 43 -12.23 3.72 -3.25
N SER A 44 -12.94 4.78 -3.65
CA SER A 44 -12.98 6.04 -2.90
C SER A 44 -13.52 5.84 -1.48
N SER A 45 -14.58 5.04 -1.34
CA SER A 45 -15.17 4.74 -0.03
C SER A 45 -14.22 3.92 0.86
N MET A 46 -13.48 2.97 0.28
CA MET A 46 -12.45 2.20 0.97
C MET A 46 -11.28 3.08 1.42
N ALA A 47 -10.82 3.98 0.56
CA ALA A 47 -9.75 4.92 0.88
C ALA A 47 -10.15 5.87 2.02
N GLN A 48 -11.37 6.40 1.99
CA GLN A 48 -11.91 7.23 3.08
C GLN A 48 -12.03 6.45 4.39
N SER A 49 -12.58 5.24 4.33
CA SER A 49 -12.71 4.37 5.52
C SER A 49 -11.35 4.01 6.11
N ALA A 50 -10.35 3.74 5.26
CA ALA A 50 -8.98 3.47 5.70
C ALA A 50 -8.35 4.69 6.37
N PHE A 51 -8.59 5.90 5.84
CA PHE A 51 -8.10 7.16 6.43
C PHE A 51 -8.71 7.42 7.81
N GLU A 52 -10.04 7.31 7.94
CA GLU A 52 -10.74 7.50 9.23
C GLU A 52 -10.28 6.50 10.28
N THR A 53 -10.13 5.22 9.89
CA THR A 53 -9.61 4.17 10.77
C THR A 53 -8.19 4.47 11.21
N ALA A 54 -7.35 4.98 10.30
CA ALA A 54 -5.98 5.36 10.60
C ALA A 54 -5.93 6.55 11.59
N GLU A 55 -6.76 7.57 11.41
CA GLU A 55 -6.83 8.71 12.34
C GLU A 55 -7.25 8.27 13.75
N GLU A 56 -8.30 7.45 13.87
CA GLU A 56 -8.76 6.97 15.18
C GLU A 56 -7.70 6.13 15.89
N LEU A 57 -7.03 5.23 15.14
CA LEU A 57 -5.91 4.45 15.65
C LEU A 57 -4.76 5.35 16.09
N VAL A 58 -4.41 6.36 15.30
CA VAL A 58 -3.36 7.33 15.64
C VAL A 58 -3.71 8.06 16.93
N HIS A 59 -4.95 8.51 17.12
CA HIS A 59 -5.36 9.19 18.36
C HIS A 59 -5.26 8.27 19.57
N LYS A 60 -5.76 7.04 19.49
CA LYS A 60 -5.69 6.06 20.59
C LYS A 60 -4.26 5.71 20.96
N VAL A 61 -3.43 5.43 19.94
CA VAL A 61 -2.01 5.13 20.13
C VAL A 61 -1.29 6.35 20.70
N TRP A 62 -1.61 7.54 20.21
CA TRP A 62 -1.00 8.78 20.66
C TRP A 62 -1.25 9.04 22.14
N GLU A 63 -2.49 8.90 22.61
CA GLU A 63 -2.82 9.06 24.03
C GLU A 63 -2.01 8.08 24.89
N GLU A 64 -1.94 6.82 24.48
CA GLU A 64 -1.20 5.79 25.20
C GLU A 64 0.31 6.09 25.19
N VAL A 65 0.90 6.42 24.04
CA VAL A 65 2.32 6.76 23.92
C VAL A 65 2.66 8.05 24.68
N SER A 66 1.76 9.03 24.71
CA SER A 66 1.96 10.29 25.44
C SER A 66 2.04 10.08 26.96
N SER A 67 1.42 9.01 27.47
CA SER A 67 1.48 8.65 28.90
C SER A 67 2.83 8.03 29.32
N TRP A 68 3.71 7.73 28.37
CA TRP A 68 4.98 7.06 28.66
C TRP A 68 5.93 7.94 29.47
N LYS A 69 6.21 7.52 30.70
CA LYS A 69 7.30 8.07 31.49
C LYS A 69 8.64 7.52 31.00
N THR A 70 9.50 8.39 30.48
CA THR A 70 10.86 7.99 30.07
C THR A 70 11.89 8.34 31.12
N GLN A 71 12.80 7.40 31.40
CA GLN A 71 13.91 7.62 32.31
C GLN A 71 15.03 8.37 31.58
N PRO A 72 15.51 9.51 32.10
CA PRO A 72 16.67 10.20 31.53
C PRO A 72 17.91 9.32 31.65
N PHE A 73 18.79 9.38 30.63
CA PHE A 73 20.05 8.64 30.61
C PHE A 73 20.89 8.85 31.88
N SER A 74 20.91 10.08 32.41
CA SER A 74 21.63 10.44 33.64
C SER A 74 21.15 9.72 34.91
N LYS A 75 19.94 9.13 34.90
CA LYS A 75 19.40 8.36 36.02
C LYS A 75 19.67 6.85 35.94
N LEU A 76 20.26 6.37 34.84
CA LEU A 76 20.61 4.96 34.70
C LEU A 76 21.77 4.59 35.65
N PRO A 77 21.91 3.33 36.09
CA PRO A 77 23.09 2.88 36.81
C PRO A 77 24.37 3.11 35.99
N LYS A 78 25.50 3.44 36.64
CA LYS A 78 26.77 3.73 35.94
C LYS A 78 27.23 2.60 35.01
N TRP A 79 27.02 1.34 35.39
CA TRP A 79 27.35 0.16 34.59
C TRP A 79 26.50 -0.02 33.33
N LEU A 80 25.43 0.76 33.18
CA LEU A 80 24.57 0.76 32.00
C LEU A 80 24.80 2.01 31.14
N GLN A 81 25.38 3.07 31.70
CA GLN A 81 25.71 4.31 31.00
C GLN A 81 26.97 4.20 30.12
N ASP A 82 27.79 3.19 30.31
CA ASP A 82 28.97 2.89 29.47
C ASP A 82 28.61 2.10 28.20
N ASN A 83 27.34 1.76 27.99
CA ASN A 83 26.91 1.00 26.83
C ASN A 83 26.92 1.85 25.54
N ASP A 84 27.85 1.56 24.64
CA ASP A 84 27.96 2.21 23.32
C ASP A 84 26.65 2.17 22.52
N TYR A 85 25.80 1.16 22.71
CA TYR A 85 24.49 1.08 22.04
C TYR A 85 23.58 2.27 22.39
N LEU A 86 23.60 2.70 23.65
CA LEU A 86 22.80 3.83 24.12
C LEU A 86 23.31 5.16 23.56
N HIS A 87 24.59 5.25 23.22
CA HIS A 87 25.19 6.48 22.69
C HIS A 87 25.06 6.59 21.17
N HIS A 88 25.30 5.51 20.44
CA HIS A 88 25.49 5.59 18.97
C HIS A 88 24.57 4.64 18.19
N TRP A 89 24.45 3.38 18.60
CA TRP A 89 23.86 2.34 17.74
C TRP A 89 22.34 2.38 17.67
N HIS A 90 21.65 2.93 18.67
CA HIS A 90 20.18 3.10 18.62
C HIS A 90 19.71 3.97 17.45
N ARG A 91 20.57 4.83 16.89
CA ARG A 91 20.22 5.68 15.73
C ARG A 91 20.26 4.90 14.41
N LEU A 92 21.09 3.87 14.33
CA LEU A 92 21.18 3.00 13.15
C LEU A 92 19.94 2.12 12.97
N ASP A 93 19.24 1.81 14.07
CA ASP A 93 17.93 1.14 14.01
C ASP A 93 16.93 1.93 13.17
N TYR A 94 16.84 3.25 13.39
CA TYR A 94 15.97 4.12 12.59
C TYR A 94 16.39 4.18 11.12
N CYS A 95 17.70 4.16 10.82
CA CYS A 95 18.18 4.06 9.45
C CYS A 95 17.80 2.71 8.82
N GLY A 96 17.92 1.62 9.57
CA GLY A 96 17.53 0.29 9.11
C GLY A 96 16.06 0.22 8.71
N ILE A 97 15.16 0.77 9.53
CA ILE A 97 13.73 0.85 9.22
C ILE A 97 13.50 1.67 7.94
N ALA A 98 14.11 2.85 7.83
CA ALA A 98 13.94 3.70 6.65
C ALA A 98 14.46 3.04 5.36
N LEU A 99 15.62 2.39 5.43
CA LEU A 99 16.20 1.66 4.31
C LEU A 99 15.36 0.44 3.92
N LEU A 100 14.77 -0.27 4.89
CA LEU A 100 13.86 -1.38 4.63
C LEU A 100 12.61 -0.91 3.88
N ILE A 101 12.00 0.21 4.31
CA ILE A 101 10.84 0.81 3.62
C ILE A 101 11.21 1.28 2.21
N MET A 102 12.32 2.01 2.07
CA MET A 102 12.80 2.42 0.74
C MET A 102 13.03 1.21 -0.17
N GLY A 103 13.74 0.21 0.34
CA GLY A 103 14.11 -0.99 -0.40
C GLY A 103 12.92 -1.87 -0.79
N SER A 104 11.84 -1.87 -0.02
CA SER A 104 10.62 -2.62 -0.35
C SER A 104 9.78 -1.93 -1.43
N PHE A 105 9.74 -0.59 -1.43
CA PHE A 105 9.00 0.16 -2.44
C PHE A 105 9.63 0.05 -3.84
N VAL A 106 10.96 0.05 -3.94
CA VAL A 106 11.67 0.05 -5.23
C VAL A 106 11.26 -1.11 -6.15
N PRO A 107 11.37 -2.40 -5.77
CA PRO A 107 11.00 -3.50 -6.65
C PRO A 107 9.49 -3.55 -6.91
N TRP A 108 8.67 -3.20 -5.91
CA TRP A 108 7.22 -3.18 -6.07
C TRP A 108 6.77 -2.15 -7.12
N LEU A 109 7.25 -0.91 -7.02
CA LEU A 109 6.95 0.15 -7.99
C LEU A 109 7.51 -0.17 -9.36
N TYR A 110 8.69 -0.79 -9.42
CA TYR A 110 9.30 -1.21 -10.68
C TYR A 110 8.46 -2.24 -11.42
N TYR A 111 8.00 -3.30 -10.75
CA TYR A 111 7.22 -4.36 -11.38
C TYR A 111 5.75 -4.01 -11.57
N GLY A 112 5.18 -3.19 -10.68
CA GLY A 112 3.83 -2.63 -10.82
C GLY A 112 3.77 -1.76 -12.07
N PHE A 113 4.48 -0.64 -12.07
CA PHE A 113 4.53 0.29 -13.20
C PHE A 113 5.60 -0.10 -14.25
N TYR A 114 5.71 -1.39 -14.55
CA TYR A 114 6.76 -1.90 -15.44
C TYR A 114 6.67 -1.25 -16.83
N CYS A 115 5.47 -1.20 -17.40
CA CYS A 115 5.19 -0.59 -18.71
C CYS A 115 5.09 0.94 -18.62
N ASP A 116 4.63 1.46 -17.49
CA ASP A 116 4.31 2.88 -17.34
C ASP A 116 5.50 3.68 -16.80
N PHE A 117 6.30 4.26 -17.71
CA PHE A 117 7.54 4.94 -17.32
C PHE A 117 7.32 6.19 -16.43
N GLN A 118 6.32 7.01 -16.75
CA GLN A 118 6.07 8.27 -16.04
C GLN A 118 5.71 8.07 -14.55
N PRO A 119 4.65 7.30 -14.19
CA PRO A 119 4.30 7.09 -12.79
C PRO A 119 5.39 6.33 -12.04
N LYS A 120 6.06 5.35 -12.68
CA LYS A 120 7.22 4.66 -12.10
C LYS A 120 8.30 5.63 -11.63
N LEU A 121 8.72 6.57 -12.49
CA LEU A 121 9.78 7.51 -12.17
C LEU A 121 9.34 8.50 -11.08
N ILE A 122 8.11 9.01 -11.16
CA ILE A 122 7.57 9.94 -10.16
C ILE A 122 7.55 9.29 -8.77
N TYR A 123 7.03 8.07 -8.65
CA TYR A 123 6.96 7.41 -7.35
C TYR A 123 8.32 6.95 -6.82
N LEU A 124 9.20 6.42 -7.67
CA LEU A 124 10.55 6.03 -7.25
C LEU A 124 11.34 7.24 -6.73
N THR A 125 11.27 8.38 -7.42
CA THR A 125 11.95 9.60 -6.97
C THR A 125 11.35 10.13 -5.66
N ALA A 126 10.02 10.14 -5.53
CA ALA A 126 9.34 10.53 -4.30
C ALA A 126 9.75 9.66 -3.10
N VAL A 127 9.80 8.33 -3.26
CA VAL A 127 10.21 7.39 -2.21
C VAL A 127 11.64 7.64 -1.76
N VAL A 128 12.56 7.86 -2.70
CA VAL A 128 13.97 8.14 -2.37
C VAL A 128 14.09 9.46 -1.60
N LEU A 129 13.39 10.52 -2.03
CA LEU A 129 13.42 11.82 -1.35
C LEU A 129 12.83 11.77 0.06
N LEU A 130 11.67 11.11 0.22
CA LEU A 130 11.02 10.92 1.52
C LEU A 130 11.89 10.05 2.44
N GLY A 131 12.49 9.00 1.90
CA GLY A 131 13.38 8.11 2.64
C GLY A 131 14.65 8.80 3.14
N ILE A 132 15.34 9.56 2.27
CA ILE A 132 16.51 10.37 2.66
C ILE A 132 16.12 11.38 3.74
N THR A 133 14.98 12.07 3.57
CA THR A 133 14.49 13.04 4.56
C THR A 133 14.25 12.35 5.91
N THR A 134 13.63 11.17 5.91
CA THR A 134 13.38 10.37 7.11
C THR A 134 14.68 9.96 7.81
N ILE A 135 15.70 9.54 7.04
CA ILE A 135 17.02 9.17 7.57
C ILE A 135 17.70 10.40 8.20
N VAL A 136 17.75 11.53 7.49
CA VAL A 136 18.39 12.76 7.96
C VAL A 136 17.74 13.25 9.25
N VAL A 137 16.40 13.32 9.29
CA VAL A 137 15.65 13.73 10.50
C VAL A 137 15.91 12.76 11.66
N SER A 138 15.98 11.46 11.39
CA SER A 138 16.20 10.44 12.43
C SER A 138 17.61 10.43 13.00
N LEU A 139 18.61 10.81 12.20
CA LEU A 139 20.00 10.90 12.61
C LEU A 139 20.38 12.23 13.27
N TRP A 140 19.58 13.28 13.07
CA TRP A 140 19.88 14.60 13.60
C TRP A 140 19.72 14.64 15.13
N GLU A 141 20.82 14.91 15.82
CA GLU A 141 20.92 14.92 17.29
C GLU A 141 19.84 15.75 17.98
N LYS A 142 19.49 16.93 17.43
CA LYS A 142 18.47 17.82 17.98
C LYS A 142 17.07 17.18 17.94
N PHE A 143 16.78 16.44 16.88
CA PHE A 143 15.53 15.70 16.67
C PHE A 143 15.50 14.33 17.37
N SER A 144 16.64 13.86 17.90
CA SER A 144 16.69 12.65 18.73
C SER A 144 16.12 12.87 20.14
N THR A 145 15.97 14.13 20.57
CA THR A 145 15.45 14.46 21.91
C THR A 145 14.01 13.95 22.12
N PRO A 146 13.63 13.57 23.36
CA PRO A 146 12.30 13.03 23.68
C PRO A 146 11.13 13.89 23.21
N THR A 147 11.33 15.21 23.16
CA THR A 147 10.32 16.20 22.73
C THR A 147 9.91 16.05 21.27
N PHE A 148 10.81 15.57 20.40
CA PHE A 148 10.55 15.40 18.96
C PHE A 148 10.20 13.96 18.55
N ARG A 149 9.99 13.06 19.52
CA ARG A 149 9.48 11.69 19.23
C ARG A 149 8.20 11.70 18.38
N PRO A 150 7.22 12.59 18.61
CA PRO A 150 6.05 12.74 17.75
C PRO A 150 6.39 13.00 16.30
N LEU A 151 7.30 13.94 16.06
CA LEU A 151 7.68 14.34 14.72
C LEU A 151 8.38 13.18 14.00
N ARG A 152 9.27 12.47 14.69
CA ARG A 152 9.94 11.29 14.12
C ARG A 152 8.91 10.21 13.76
N ALA A 153 7.99 9.90 14.66
CA ALA A 153 6.91 8.94 14.39
C ALA A 153 6.04 9.38 13.20
N ALA A 154 5.66 10.65 13.14
CA ALA A 154 4.89 11.22 12.03
C ALA A 154 5.62 11.09 10.70
N VAL A 155 6.92 11.41 10.63
CA VAL A 155 7.70 11.29 9.40
C VAL A 155 7.78 9.84 8.91
N PHE A 156 8.05 8.88 9.81
CA PHE A 156 8.03 7.45 9.47
C PHE A 156 6.65 6.98 9.01
N LEU A 157 5.59 7.42 9.70
CA LEU A 157 4.22 7.05 9.38
C LEU A 157 3.81 7.61 8.02
N THR A 158 4.04 8.90 7.75
CA THR A 158 3.78 9.51 6.45
C THR A 158 4.58 8.83 5.35
N PHE A 159 5.85 8.50 5.59
CA PHE A 159 6.66 7.78 4.62
C PHE A 159 6.10 6.38 4.31
N GLY A 160 5.70 5.61 5.34
CA GLY A 160 5.06 4.30 5.14
C GLY A 160 3.69 4.38 4.45
N LEU A 161 2.83 5.30 4.88
CA LEU A 161 1.49 5.51 4.32
C LEU A 161 1.52 6.08 2.90
N SER A 162 2.64 6.68 2.47
CA SER A 162 2.79 7.18 1.10
C SER A 162 2.56 6.09 0.04
N GLY A 163 2.73 4.81 0.40
CA GLY A 163 2.45 3.66 -0.47
C GLY A 163 0.99 3.44 -0.84
N ILE A 164 0.05 4.05 -0.10
CA ILE A 164 -1.38 4.00 -0.45
C ILE A 164 -1.63 4.70 -1.79
N ILE A 165 -0.94 5.81 -2.05
CA ILE A 165 -1.12 6.61 -3.27
C ILE A 165 -0.80 5.79 -4.54
N PRO A 166 0.41 5.21 -4.71
CA PRO A 166 0.71 4.38 -5.87
C PRO A 166 -0.15 3.10 -5.91
N ALA A 167 -0.57 2.55 -4.77
CA ALA A 167 -1.43 1.36 -4.74
C ALA A 167 -2.84 1.66 -5.30
N VAL A 168 -3.42 2.80 -4.88
CA VAL A 168 -4.69 3.30 -5.40
C VAL A 168 -4.55 3.64 -6.89
N HIS A 169 -3.51 4.38 -7.27
CA HIS A 169 -3.25 4.73 -8.67
C HIS A 169 -3.14 3.49 -9.56
N TYR A 170 -2.37 2.49 -9.15
CA TYR A 170 -2.24 1.23 -9.89
C TYR A 170 -3.58 0.49 -10.01
N THR A 171 -4.35 0.44 -8.92
CA THR A 171 -5.66 -0.23 -8.91
C THR A 171 -6.67 0.45 -9.84
N LEU A 172 -6.63 1.78 -9.93
CA LEU A 172 -7.48 2.55 -10.84
C LEU A 172 -7.13 2.34 -12.32
N ILE A 173 -5.84 2.22 -12.65
CA ILE A 173 -5.40 2.08 -14.05
C ILE A 173 -5.64 0.65 -14.59
N GLU A 174 -5.33 -0.36 -13.78
CA GLU A 174 -5.29 -1.76 -14.21
C GLU A 174 -6.55 -2.55 -13.80
N GLY A 175 -7.34 -2.02 -12.86
CA GLY A 175 -8.50 -2.68 -12.28
C GLY A 175 -8.18 -3.55 -11.07
N PHE A 176 -9.19 -3.77 -10.22
CA PHE A 176 -9.06 -4.45 -8.93
C PHE A 176 -8.64 -5.92 -9.04
N ASP A 177 -9.28 -6.66 -9.95
CA ASP A 177 -8.96 -8.08 -10.16
C ASP A 177 -7.53 -8.28 -10.65
N TYR A 178 -7.06 -7.40 -11.52
CA TYR A 178 -5.69 -7.42 -12.03
C TYR A 178 -4.68 -7.04 -10.93
N ALA A 179 -5.02 -6.05 -10.10
CA ALA A 179 -4.19 -5.63 -8.97
C ALA A 179 -3.99 -6.76 -7.95
N ILE A 180 -5.04 -7.48 -7.58
CA ILE A 180 -4.94 -8.60 -6.64
C ILE A 180 -4.18 -9.78 -7.26
N SER A 181 -4.52 -10.17 -8.48
CA SER A 181 -3.98 -11.38 -9.11
C SER A 181 -2.56 -11.23 -9.64
N ARG A 182 -2.18 -10.07 -10.20
CA ARG A 182 -0.88 -9.88 -10.88
C ARG A 182 0.07 -8.94 -10.16
N ALA A 183 -0.43 -7.93 -9.45
CA ALA A 183 0.43 -6.98 -8.72
C ALA A 183 0.68 -7.39 -7.27
N SER A 184 0.29 -8.61 -6.89
CA SER A 184 0.50 -9.13 -5.53
C SER A 184 -0.09 -8.21 -4.44
N MET A 185 -1.17 -7.48 -4.75
CA MET A 185 -1.77 -6.51 -3.83
C MET A 185 -2.27 -7.19 -2.54
N GLY A 186 -2.76 -8.43 -2.61
CA GLY A 186 -3.13 -9.20 -1.43
C GLY A 186 -1.95 -9.45 -0.47
N TRP A 187 -0.76 -9.73 -1.01
CA TRP A 187 0.46 -9.88 -0.22
C TRP A 187 0.91 -8.54 0.39
N LEU A 188 0.74 -7.44 -0.34
CA LEU A 188 1.02 -6.09 0.17
C LEU A 188 0.09 -5.72 1.33
N ILE A 189 -1.20 -6.04 1.22
CA ILE A 189 -2.18 -5.83 2.30
C ILE A 189 -1.80 -6.66 3.54
N LEU A 190 -1.46 -7.94 3.36
CA LEU A 190 -1.03 -8.80 4.46
C LEU A 190 0.24 -8.27 5.13
N MET A 191 1.23 -7.86 4.34
CA MET A 191 2.46 -7.25 4.84
C MET A 191 2.17 -5.95 5.60
N GLY A 192 1.32 -5.08 5.07
CA GLY A 192 0.87 -3.85 5.74
C GLY A 192 0.18 -4.15 7.07
N ALA A 193 -0.71 -5.14 7.11
CA ALA A 193 -1.38 -5.57 8.33
C ALA A 193 -0.39 -6.06 9.39
N LEU A 194 0.62 -6.86 9.01
CA LEU A 194 1.68 -7.32 9.92
C LEU A 194 2.49 -6.16 10.51
N TYR A 195 2.82 -5.14 9.70
CA TYR A 195 3.49 -3.92 10.20
C TYR A 195 2.62 -3.12 11.15
N VAL A 196 1.34 -2.89 10.83
CA VAL A 196 0.42 -2.16 11.70
C VAL A 196 0.25 -2.90 13.02
N ILE A 197 -0.02 -4.20 13.00
CA ILE A 197 -0.17 -5.02 14.21
C ILE A 197 1.11 -4.98 15.05
N GLY A 198 2.28 -5.14 14.43
CA GLY A 198 3.56 -5.07 15.12
C GLY A 198 3.79 -3.70 15.77
N ALA A 199 3.56 -2.62 15.04
CA ALA A 199 3.70 -1.26 15.54
C ALA A 199 2.74 -0.98 16.69
N LEU A 200 1.49 -1.46 16.60
CA LEU A 200 0.50 -1.36 17.67
C LEU A 200 0.96 -2.11 18.92
N LEU A 201 1.35 -3.38 18.81
CA LEU A 201 1.83 -4.18 19.95
C LEU A 201 3.02 -3.53 20.65
N TYR A 202 3.97 -3.00 19.87
CA TYR A 202 5.10 -2.22 20.37
C TYR A 202 4.66 -0.94 21.10
N ALA A 203 3.76 -0.17 20.49
CA ALA A 203 3.28 1.10 21.04
C ALA A 203 2.43 0.93 22.31
N VAL A 204 1.66 -0.15 22.43
CA VAL A 204 0.84 -0.44 23.61
C VAL A 204 1.54 -1.32 24.66
N ARG A 205 2.76 -1.78 24.37
CA ARG A 205 3.59 -2.65 25.24
C ARG A 205 2.90 -3.95 25.64
N VAL A 206 2.25 -4.61 24.68
CA VAL A 206 1.58 -5.90 24.89
C VAL A 206 2.53 -7.02 24.45
N PRO A 207 2.73 -8.07 25.27
CA PRO A 207 1.96 -8.48 26.45
C PRO A 207 2.49 -8.01 27.83
N GLU A 208 3.65 -7.36 27.91
CA GLU A 208 4.28 -7.02 29.18
C GLU A 208 3.45 -6.07 30.06
N ARG A 209 2.54 -5.29 29.44
CA ARG A 209 1.53 -4.49 30.13
C ARG A 209 0.62 -5.33 31.03
N PHE A 210 0.27 -6.54 30.60
CA PHE A 210 -0.63 -7.44 31.34
C PHE A 210 0.12 -8.35 32.33
N PHE A 211 1.40 -8.61 32.08
CA PHE A 211 2.21 -9.52 32.90
C PHE A 211 3.54 -8.86 33.32
N PRO A 212 3.49 -7.83 34.19
CA PRO A 212 4.70 -7.13 34.63
C PRO A 212 5.66 -8.10 35.34
N GLY A 213 6.93 -8.09 34.93
CA GLY A 213 7.98 -8.94 35.49
C GLY A 213 8.03 -10.38 34.95
N LYS A 214 7.09 -10.79 34.08
CA LYS A 214 7.09 -12.15 33.49
C LYS A 214 7.61 -12.19 32.06
N CYS A 215 7.53 -11.07 31.34
CA CYS A 215 7.96 -10.92 29.96
C CYS A 215 9.31 -10.19 29.86
N ASP A 216 10.12 -10.18 30.91
CA ASP A 216 11.36 -9.38 30.98
C ASP A 216 12.48 -9.92 30.10
N LEU A 217 12.45 -11.21 29.73
CA LEU A 217 13.46 -11.85 28.86
C LEU A 217 12.89 -12.33 27.53
N TRP A 218 11.67 -12.88 27.56
CA TRP A 218 11.01 -13.49 26.40
C TRP A 218 9.63 -12.88 26.21
N PHE A 219 9.22 -12.77 24.94
CA PHE A 219 7.90 -12.26 24.53
C PHE A 219 7.66 -10.81 24.93
N GLN A 220 8.72 -10.00 24.97
CA GLN A 220 8.61 -8.56 25.04
C GLN A 220 7.90 -8.05 23.78
N SER A 221 7.06 -7.01 23.87
CA SER A 221 6.44 -6.37 22.71
C SER A 221 7.46 -6.02 21.61
N HIS A 222 8.67 -5.58 22.00
CA HIS A 222 9.75 -5.27 21.06
C HIS A 222 10.29 -6.51 20.33
N GLN A 223 10.39 -7.66 21.00
CA GLN A 223 10.78 -8.92 20.34
C GLN A 223 9.69 -9.38 19.36
N ILE A 224 8.42 -9.30 19.77
CA ILE A 224 7.29 -9.65 18.90
C ILE A 224 7.24 -8.73 17.68
N PHE A 225 7.47 -7.42 17.88
CA PHE A 225 7.59 -6.46 16.80
C PHE A 225 8.64 -6.88 15.77
N HIS A 226 9.87 -7.19 16.20
CA HIS A 226 10.93 -7.65 15.29
C HIS A 226 10.55 -8.93 14.53
N ILE A 227 9.92 -9.90 15.21
CA ILE A 227 9.44 -11.14 14.56
C ILE A 227 8.41 -10.80 13.47
N LEU A 228 7.46 -9.91 13.75
CA LEU A 228 6.45 -9.49 12.78
C LEU A 228 7.05 -8.70 11.63
N VAL A 229 8.06 -7.85 11.87
CA VAL A 229 8.78 -7.12 10.82
C VAL A 229 9.50 -8.09 9.88
N ILE A 230 10.15 -9.12 10.42
CA ILE A 230 10.80 -10.17 9.62
C ILE A 230 9.76 -10.96 8.81
N ALA A 231 8.66 -11.38 9.44
CA ALA A 231 7.58 -12.08 8.75
C ALA A 231 6.98 -11.25 7.61
N ALA A 232 6.75 -9.95 7.84
CA ALA A 232 6.28 -9.01 6.84
C ALA A 232 7.27 -8.87 5.68
N ALA A 233 8.58 -8.81 5.96
CA ALA A 233 9.61 -8.77 4.92
C ALA A 233 9.61 -10.04 4.05
N PHE A 234 9.40 -11.23 4.63
CA PHE A 234 9.23 -12.46 3.88
C PHE A 234 7.96 -12.48 3.02
N VAL A 235 6.83 -12.01 3.57
CA VAL A 235 5.58 -11.87 2.82
C VAL A 235 5.76 -10.93 1.63
N HIS A 236 6.42 -9.79 1.85
CA HIS A 236 6.73 -8.84 0.80
C HIS A 236 7.64 -9.48 -0.26
N TYR A 237 8.74 -10.12 0.15
CA TYR A 237 9.65 -10.81 -0.75
C TYR A 237 8.93 -11.86 -1.61
N HIS A 238 8.01 -12.62 -1.02
CA HIS A 238 7.17 -13.57 -1.74
C HIS A 238 6.31 -12.86 -2.81
N GLY A 239 5.59 -11.80 -2.44
CA GLY A 239 4.80 -11.02 -3.40
C GLY A 239 5.62 -10.44 -4.55
N ILE A 240 6.80 -9.89 -4.27
CA ILE A 240 7.71 -9.39 -5.31
C ILE A 240 8.24 -10.52 -6.19
N SER A 241 8.54 -11.68 -5.61
CA SER A 241 9.00 -12.84 -6.36
C SER A 241 7.94 -13.33 -7.35
N GLU A 242 6.67 -13.35 -6.95
CA GLU A 242 5.55 -13.66 -7.83
C GLU A 242 5.43 -12.66 -9.00
N MET A 243 5.53 -11.36 -8.71
CA MET A 243 5.54 -10.32 -9.75
C MET A 243 6.71 -10.48 -10.73
N ALA A 244 7.90 -10.78 -10.21
CA ALA A 244 9.09 -11.02 -11.02
C ALA A 244 8.95 -12.27 -11.89
N MET A 245 8.44 -13.37 -11.34
CA MET A 245 8.17 -14.61 -12.08
C MET A 245 7.11 -14.41 -13.17
N TYR A 246 6.08 -13.62 -12.89
CA TYR A 246 5.10 -13.23 -13.89
C TYR A 246 5.76 -12.50 -15.08
N ARG A 247 6.67 -11.55 -14.82
CA ARG A 247 7.39 -10.85 -15.89
C ARG A 247 8.36 -11.74 -16.65
N LEU A 248 9.05 -12.66 -15.97
CA LEU A 248 9.93 -13.63 -16.63
C LEU A 248 9.17 -14.58 -17.59
N THR A 249 7.91 -14.89 -17.28
CA THR A 249 7.09 -15.80 -18.11
C THR A 249 6.39 -15.09 -19.26
N HIS A 250 6.00 -13.82 -19.09
CA HIS A 250 5.23 -13.07 -20.10
C HIS A 250 6.10 -12.16 -20.99
N GLY A 251 7.30 -11.77 -20.53
CA GLY A 251 8.21 -10.92 -21.29
C GLY A 251 7.91 -9.41 -21.15
N ASP A 252 8.47 -8.63 -22.08
CA ASP A 252 8.31 -7.18 -22.12
C ASP A 252 6.91 -6.75 -22.57
N CYS A 253 6.60 -5.47 -22.36
CA CYS A 253 5.31 -4.89 -22.73
C CYS A 253 5.08 -4.98 -24.23
N SER A 254 3.87 -5.37 -24.63
CA SER A 254 3.49 -5.51 -26.03
C SER A 254 3.28 -4.13 -26.68
N ALA A 255 3.27 -4.09 -28.01
CA ALA A 255 2.96 -2.86 -28.75
C ALA A 255 1.52 -2.35 -28.47
N GLU A 256 0.60 -3.25 -28.11
CA GLU A 256 -0.77 -2.89 -27.69
C GLU A 256 -0.80 -2.22 -26.32
N ASP A 257 0.04 -2.68 -25.37
CA ASP A 257 0.18 -2.05 -24.05
C ASP A 257 0.72 -0.63 -24.19
N LEU A 258 1.73 -0.43 -25.04
CA LEU A 258 2.30 0.88 -25.33
C LEU A 258 1.30 1.82 -26.03
N ALA A 259 0.48 1.29 -26.95
CA ALA A 259 -0.54 2.07 -27.64
C ALA A 259 -1.73 2.44 -26.74
N ALA A 260 -2.12 1.57 -25.80
CA ALA A 260 -3.15 1.83 -24.81
C ALA A 260 -2.74 2.89 -23.77
N MET A 261 -1.43 3.09 -23.58
CA MET A 261 -0.90 4.19 -22.75
C MET A 261 -0.95 5.54 -23.46
N GLU A 262 -0.59 5.59 -24.74
CA GLU A 262 -0.55 6.84 -25.50
C GLU A 262 -1.95 7.48 -25.63
N THR A 263 -3.01 6.67 -25.63
CA THR A 263 -4.40 7.13 -25.53
C THR A 263 -4.82 7.57 -24.12
N LYS A 264 -4.22 7.03 -23.05
CA LYS A 264 -4.48 7.47 -21.67
C LYS A 264 -3.86 8.84 -21.38
N ASP A 265 -2.75 9.20 -22.01
CA ASP A 265 -2.10 10.53 -21.88
C ASP A 265 -2.84 11.65 -22.65
N LEU A 266 -3.82 11.30 -23.50
CA LEU A 266 -4.57 12.24 -24.36
C LEU A 266 -5.97 12.59 -23.84
N LEU A 267 -6.41 12.00 -22.71
CA LEU A 267 -7.68 12.27 -22.03
C LEU A 267 -7.43 12.99 -20.70
#